data_AF-A0A931J5E9-F1
#
_entry.id   AF-A0A931J5E9-F1
#
_cell.length_a   1.000
_cell.length_b   1.000
_cell.length_c   1.000
_cell.angle_alpha   90.00
_cell.angle_beta   90.00
_cell.angle_gamma   90.00
#
_symmetry.space_group_name_H-M   'P 1'
#
loop_
_entity.id
_entity.type
_entity.pdbx_description
1 polymer ?
#
loop_
_entity_poly.entity_id
_entity_poly.type
_entity_poly.pdbx_seq_one_letter_code
_entity_poly.pdbx_strand_id
1 'polypeptide(L)'
;MNDEPGTGTDEGKALAPRELAWLLPGAQGGPAEVLPRVQWLCAQFPDLFSAMWVLQATHQGLPRELLAAATQQFRPDLQDLSRDDVAALYTALLNGGRQGFDAVLRSRRKGERKSAAGLGWVKE
;
A
#
# COMPACT_ATOMS: atom_id res chain seq x y z
N MET A 1 -16.22 -26.63 -53.08
CA MET A 1 -14.91 -26.26 -52.48
C MET A 1 -14.83 -24.75 -52.43
N ASN A 2 -14.82 -24.19 -51.23
CA ASN A 2 -14.05 -22.99 -50.89
C ASN A 2 -13.89 -23.05 -49.37
N ASP A 3 -12.65 -23.31 -48.97
CA ASP A 3 -12.17 -23.53 -47.62
C ASP A 3 -12.46 -22.34 -46.69
N GLU A 4 -13.03 -22.64 -45.53
CA GLU A 4 -13.10 -21.70 -44.41
C GLU A 4 -11.68 -21.53 -43.80
N PRO A 5 -11.21 -20.30 -43.54
CA PRO A 5 -9.95 -20.12 -42.84
C PRO A 5 -10.14 -20.41 -41.35
N GLY A 6 -9.76 -21.64 -40.99
CA GLY A 6 -9.02 -22.02 -39.80
C GLY A 6 -9.34 -21.26 -38.51
N THR A 7 -10.04 -21.94 -37.61
CA THR A 7 -9.98 -21.72 -36.16
C THR A 7 -8.53 -21.81 -35.69
N GLY A 8 -7.84 -20.68 -35.67
CA GLY A 8 -6.55 -20.53 -35.02
C GLY A 8 -6.73 -20.72 -33.52
N THR A 9 -6.08 -21.75 -33.00
CA THR A 9 -5.92 -22.08 -31.59
C THR A 9 -5.37 -20.88 -30.81
N ASP A 10 -6.24 -20.17 -30.08
CA ASP A 10 -5.80 -19.26 -29.00
C ASP A 10 -5.51 -20.12 -27.77
N GLU A 11 -4.28 -20.62 -27.71
CA GLU A 11 -3.78 -21.43 -26.60
C GLU A 11 -3.77 -20.59 -25.30
N GLY A 12 -4.82 -20.74 -24.50
CA GLY A 12 -4.68 -20.94 -23.06
C GLY A 12 -4.09 -19.81 -22.22
N LYS A 13 -4.06 -18.56 -22.67
CA LYS A 13 -3.83 -17.43 -21.77
C LYS A 13 -5.16 -17.08 -21.10
N ALA A 14 -5.43 -17.66 -19.94
CA ALA A 14 -6.51 -17.21 -19.08
C ALA A 14 -6.24 -15.73 -18.72
N LEU A 15 -6.78 -14.81 -19.53
CA LEU A 15 -6.79 -13.40 -19.22
C LEU A 15 -7.60 -13.26 -17.93
N ALA A 16 -6.97 -12.74 -16.88
CA ALA A 16 -7.70 -12.41 -15.67
C ALA A 16 -8.92 -11.55 -16.05
N PRO A 17 -10.09 -11.75 -15.40
CA PRO A 17 -11.23 -10.87 -15.60
C PRO A 17 -10.78 -9.41 -15.55
N ARG A 18 -11.37 -8.54 -16.38
CA ARG A 18 -10.94 -7.15 -16.52
C ARG A 18 -10.93 -6.42 -15.17
N GLU A 19 -11.84 -6.81 -14.28
CA GLU A 19 -12.00 -6.33 -12.92
C GLU A 19 -10.83 -6.70 -11.99
N LEU A 20 -10.09 -7.77 -12.32
CA LEU A 20 -8.94 -8.29 -11.57
C LEU A 20 -7.61 -8.08 -12.29
N ALA A 21 -7.62 -7.49 -13.49
CA ALA A 21 -6.40 -7.24 -14.27
C ALA A 21 -5.36 -6.39 -13.51
N TRP A 22 -5.81 -5.58 -12.55
CA TRP A 22 -4.94 -4.76 -11.69
C TRP A 22 -4.12 -5.55 -10.66
N LEU A 23 -4.45 -6.83 -10.43
CA LEU A 23 -3.67 -7.73 -9.57
C LEU A 23 -2.52 -8.40 -10.31
N LEU A 24 -2.45 -8.26 -11.65
CA LEU A 24 -1.38 -8.86 -12.43
C LEU A 24 -0.03 -8.17 -12.12
N PRO A 25 1.08 -8.92 -12.11
CA PRO A 25 2.41 -8.33 -11.95
C PRO A 25 2.65 -7.22 -12.98
N GLY A 26 3.12 -6.07 -12.51
CA GLY A 26 3.40 -4.90 -13.37
C GLY A 26 2.16 -4.12 -13.82
N ALA A 27 0.94 -4.53 -13.44
CA ALA A 27 -0.23 -3.72 -13.68
C ALA A 27 -0.13 -2.40 -12.91
N GLN A 28 -0.33 -1.29 -13.62
CA GLN A 28 -0.42 0.04 -13.04
C GLN A 28 -1.81 0.61 -13.34
N GLY A 29 -2.50 1.06 -12.30
CA GLY A 29 -3.75 1.80 -12.44
C GLY A 29 -3.49 3.30 -12.33
N GLY A 30 -4.22 4.10 -13.10
CA GLY A 30 -4.24 5.56 -12.89
C GLY A 30 -4.86 5.93 -11.53
N PRO A 31 -4.68 7.17 -11.05
CA PRO A 31 -5.19 7.61 -9.74
C PRO A 31 -6.69 7.36 -9.52
N ALA A 32 -7.49 7.54 -10.58
CA ALA A 32 -8.95 7.32 -10.55
C ALA A 32 -9.35 5.87 -10.26
N GLU A 33 -8.50 4.90 -10.59
CA GLU A 33 -8.75 3.48 -10.34
C GLU A 33 -8.14 3.01 -9.02
N VAL A 34 -7.02 3.60 -8.60
CA VAL A 34 -6.28 3.23 -7.40
C VAL A 34 -7.05 3.63 -6.13
N LEU A 35 -7.50 4.88 -6.03
CA LEU A 35 -8.08 5.38 -4.77
C LEU A 35 -9.32 4.58 -4.31
N PRO A 36 -10.29 4.24 -5.18
CA PRO A 36 -11.43 3.41 -4.77
C PRO A 36 -11.00 2.02 -4.28
N ARG A 37 -9.97 1.42 -4.88
CA ARG A 37 -9.42 0.12 -4.46
C ARG A 37 -8.74 0.23 -3.09
N VAL A 38 -7.93 1.26 -2.89
CA VAL A 38 -7.26 1.52 -1.59
C VAL A 38 -8.31 1.74 -0.50
N GLN A 39 -9.34 2.56 -0.76
CA GLN A 39 -10.44 2.79 0.18
C GLN A 39 -11.14 1.48 0.54
N TRP A 40 -11.49 0.66 -0.45
CA TRP A 40 -12.16 -0.61 -0.23
C TRP A 40 -11.29 -1.56 0.60
N LEU A 41 -9.99 -1.69 0.28
CA LEU A 41 -9.06 -2.51 1.05
C LEU A 41 -8.92 -2.03 2.49
N CYS A 42 -8.76 -0.72 2.72
CA CYS A 42 -8.72 -0.17 4.08
C CYS A 42 -9.99 -0.48 4.88
N ALA A 43 -11.16 -0.53 4.24
CA ALA A 43 -12.42 -0.90 4.89
C ALA A 43 -12.55 -2.40 5.17
N GLN A 44 -11.99 -3.27 4.30
CA GLN A 44 -12.03 -4.73 4.48
C GLN A 44 -11.05 -5.23 5.55
N PHE A 45 -9.94 -4.54 5.76
CA PHE A 45 -8.88 -4.96 6.69
C PHE A 45 -8.79 -4.00 7.89
N PRO A 46 -9.52 -4.26 9.00
CA PRO A 46 -9.53 -3.36 10.16
C PRO A 46 -8.16 -3.27 10.86
N ASP A 47 -7.42 -4.37 10.94
CA ASP A 47 -6.05 -4.38 11.44
C ASP A 47 -5.12 -3.60 10.48
N LEU A 48 -4.37 -2.64 11.02
CA LEU A 48 -3.53 -1.73 10.25
C LEU A 48 -2.43 -2.46 9.48
N PHE A 49 -1.76 -3.41 10.15
CA PHE A 49 -0.71 -4.21 9.52
C PHE A 49 -1.27 -4.98 8.33
N SER A 50 -2.42 -5.66 8.50
CA SER A 50 -3.06 -6.43 7.44
C SER A 50 -3.47 -5.55 6.26
N ALA A 51 -4.04 -4.37 6.51
CA ALA A 51 -4.39 -3.43 5.45
C ALA A 51 -3.16 -2.99 4.65
N MET A 52 -2.10 -2.55 5.33
CA MET A 52 -0.88 -2.12 4.68
C MET A 52 -0.17 -3.27 3.96
N TRP A 53 -0.20 -4.50 4.51
CA TRP A 53 0.35 -5.68 3.84
C TRP A 53 -0.36 -5.96 2.51
N VAL A 54 -1.70 -5.97 2.51
CA VAL A 54 -2.48 -6.23 1.29
C VAL A 54 -2.32 -5.10 0.28
N LEU A 55 -2.30 -3.84 0.73
CA LEU A 55 -2.02 -2.70 -0.15
C LEU A 55 -0.66 -2.84 -0.83
N GLN A 56 0.39 -3.16 -0.07
CA GLN A 56 1.74 -3.37 -0.60
C GLN A 56 1.80 -4.55 -1.59
N ALA A 57 1.08 -5.63 -1.31
CA ALA A 57 1.06 -6.83 -2.15
C ALA A 57 0.29 -6.63 -3.46
N THR A 58 -0.74 -5.78 -3.45
CA THR A 58 -1.67 -5.59 -4.59
C THR A 58 -1.36 -4.34 -5.42
N HIS A 59 -0.59 -3.39 -4.89
CA HIS A 59 -0.20 -2.15 -5.56
C HIS A 59 1.32 -2.04 -5.72
N GLN A 60 1.98 -3.12 -6.16
CA GLN A 60 3.43 -3.24 -6.26
C GLN A 60 4.07 -2.19 -7.20
N GLY A 61 3.32 -1.71 -8.18
CA GLY A 61 3.77 -0.69 -9.13
C GLY A 61 3.71 0.75 -8.63
N LEU A 62 3.13 1.01 -7.43
CA LEU A 62 3.03 2.36 -6.90
C LEU A 62 4.24 2.74 -6.02
N PRO A 63 4.77 3.96 -6.16
CA PRO A 63 5.70 4.53 -5.20
C PRO A 63 5.14 4.48 -3.78
N ARG A 64 5.98 4.13 -2.79
CA ARG A 64 5.56 3.97 -1.39
C ARG A 64 5.00 5.25 -0.80
N GLU A 65 5.49 6.40 -1.25
CA GLU A 65 5.08 7.73 -0.81
C GLU A 65 3.65 8.05 -1.27
N LEU A 66 3.28 7.63 -2.49
CA LEU A 66 1.91 7.73 -2.99
C LEU A 66 0.98 6.75 -2.27
N LEU A 67 1.46 5.52 -2.04
CA LEU A 67 0.71 4.53 -1.29
C LEU A 67 0.50 4.99 0.16
N ALA A 68 1.50 5.60 0.79
CA ALA A 68 1.42 6.19 2.13
C ALA A 68 0.38 7.31 2.18
N ALA A 69 0.40 8.25 1.22
CA ALA A 69 -0.58 9.31 1.13
C ALA A 69 -2.03 8.76 1.01
N ALA A 70 -2.23 7.79 0.11
CA ALA A 70 -3.53 7.17 -0.10
C ALA A 70 -3.99 6.37 1.14
N THR A 71 -3.07 5.68 1.81
CA THR A 71 -3.38 4.93 3.04
C THR A 71 -3.83 5.88 4.14
N GLN A 72 -3.09 6.96 4.39
CA GLN A 72 -3.45 7.97 5.40
C GLN A 72 -4.81 8.60 5.17
N GLN A 73 -5.20 8.82 3.91
CA GLN A 73 -6.52 9.37 3.57
C GLN A 73 -7.67 8.51 4.10
N PHE A 74 -7.50 7.19 4.17
CA PHE A 74 -8.55 6.24 4.55
C PHE A 74 -8.30 5.56 5.91
N ARG A 75 -7.22 5.92 6.61
CA ARG A 75 -6.79 5.33 7.89
C ARG A 75 -6.61 6.42 8.95
N PRO A 76 -7.67 6.75 9.71
CA PRO A 76 -7.62 7.74 10.78
C PRO A 76 -6.56 7.43 11.85
N ASP A 77 -6.26 6.14 12.06
CA ASP A 77 -5.23 5.64 12.96
C ASP A 77 -3.79 5.89 12.48
N LEU A 78 -3.59 6.59 11.36
CA LEU A 78 -2.30 7.09 10.88
C LEU A 78 -2.21 8.61 10.84
N GLN A 79 -3.26 9.35 11.25
CA GLN A 79 -3.29 10.81 11.17
C GLN A 79 -2.28 11.49 12.09
N ASP A 80 -1.84 10.79 13.14
CA ASP A 80 -0.79 11.22 14.06
C ASP A 80 0.64 10.97 13.52
N LEU A 81 0.78 10.50 12.27
CA LEU A 81 2.09 10.22 11.68
C LEU A 81 2.32 11.08 10.45
N SER A 82 3.58 11.44 10.20
CA SER A 82 3.95 12.07 8.94
C SER A 82 3.84 11.06 7.77
N ARG A 83 3.72 11.56 6.53
CA ARG A 83 3.71 10.70 5.34
C ARG A 83 4.98 9.86 5.24
N ASP A 84 6.12 10.43 5.61
CA ASP A 84 7.43 9.75 5.61
C ASP A 84 7.46 8.62 6.64
N ASP A 85 6.86 8.81 7.81
CA ASP A 85 6.72 7.75 8.80
C ASP A 85 5.86 6.59 8.28
N VAL A 86 4.77 6.89 7.55
CA VAL A 86 3.93 5.86 6.92
C VAL A 86 4.66 5.14 5.78
N ALA A 87 5.46 5.84 4.97
CA ALA A 87 6.33 5.19 3.98
C ALA A 87 7.40 4.30 4.64
N ALA A 88 7.93 4.71 5.80
CA ALA A 88 8.84 3.90 6.59
C ALA A 88 8.17 2.65 7.17
N LEU A 89 6.88 2.71 7.52
CA LEU A 89 6.10 1.54 7.94
C LEU A 89 5.99 0.49 6.82
N TYR A 90 5.75 0.91 5.57
CA TYR A 90 5.76 0.00 4.41
C TYR A 90 7.12 -0.68 4.23
N THR A 91 8.21 0.06 4.42
CA THR A 91 9.57 -0.49 4.35
C THR A 91 9.83 -1.49 5.48
N ALA A 92 9.42 -1.15 6.71
CA ALA A 92 9.58 -2.00 7.89
C ALA A 92 8.78 -3.31 7.78
N LEU A 93 7.58 -3.21 7.22
CA LEU A 93 6.70 -4.33 6.92
C LEU A 93 7.35 -5.32 5.93
N LEU A 94 7.96 -4.82 4.85
CA LEU A 94 8.62 -5.68 3.86
C LEU A 94 9.86 -6.39 4.42
N ASN A 95 10.65 -5.70 5.22
CA ASN A 95 11.94 -6.21 5.69
C ASN A 95 11.85 -7.00 7.00
N GLY A 96 10.85 -6.71 7.85
CA GLY A 96 10.73 -7.27 9.20
C GLY A 96 9.35 -7.82 9.53
N GLY A 97 8.45 -7.90 8.56
CA GLY A 97 7.08 -8.39 8.75
C GLY A 97 6.35 -7.63 9.86
N ARG A 98 5.54 -8.36 10.63
CA ARG A 98 4.77 -7.80 11.75
C ARG A 98 5.67 -7.18 12.82
N GLN A 99 6.76 -7.85 13.17
CA GLN A 99 7.66 -7.38 14.23
C GLN A 99 8.35 -6.06 13.88
N GLY A 100 8.86 -5.95 12.64
CA GLY A 100 9.47 -4.73 12.13
C GLY A 100 8.47 -3.58 12.05
N PHE A 101 7.28 -3.86 11.52
CA PHE A 101 6.18 -2.90 11.48
C PHE A 101 5.83 -2.35 12.88
N ASP A 102 5.58 -3.23 13.84
CA ASP A 102 5.19 -2.84 15.20
C ASP A 102 6.31 -2.08 15.91
N ALA A 103 7.58 -2.43 15.67
CA ALA A 103 8.73 -1.72 16.21
C ALA A 103 8.81 -0.28 15.70
N VAL A 104 8.67 -0.06 14.40
CA VAL A 104 8.69 1.28 13.80
C VAL A 104 7.48 2.08 14.25
N LEU A 105 6.27 1.52 14.22
CA LEU A 105 5.05 2.20 14.66
C LEU A 105 5.17 2.72 16.09
N ARG A 106 5.66 1.87 17.01
CA ARG A 106 5.92 2.28 18.40
C ARG A 106 7.01 3.35 18.49
N SER A 107 8.07 3.24 17.71
CA SER A 107 9.18 4.21 17.73
C SER A 107 8.72 5.59 17.27
N ARG A 108 7.95 5.69 16.18
CA ARG A 108 7.46 6.96 15.64
C ARG A 108 6.50 7.65 16.61
N ARG A 109 5.53 6.92 17.16
CA ARG A 109 4.59 7.43 18.17
C ARG A 109 5.24 7.83 19.49
N LYS A 110 6.35 7.20 19.87
CA LYS A 110 7.15 7.62 21.03
C LYS A 110 8.05 8.81 20.71
N GLY A 111 8.55 8.89 19.49
CA GLY A 111 9.39 9.96 18.97
C GLY A 111 8.65 11.30 18.97
N GLU A 112 7.43 11.35 18.43
CA GLU A 112 6.64 12.59 18.41
C GLU A 112 6.39 13.18 19.81
N ARG A 113 6.07 12.32 20.79
CA ARG A 113 5.91 12.77 22.18
C ARG A 113 7.19 13.35 22.79
N LYS A 114 8.36 12.86 22.37
CA LYS A 114 9.65 13.39 22.82
C LYS A 114 10.04 14.67 22.07
N SER A 115 9.72 14.78 20.79
CA SER A 115 9.97 15.98 19.99
C SER A 115 9.16 17.19 20.49
N ALA A 116 7.92 16.99 20.94
CA ALA A 116 7.11 18.04 21.56
C ALA A 116 7.60 18.46 22.96
N ALA A 117 8.39 17.63 23.64
CA ALA A 117 8.94 17.90 24.97
C ALA A 117 10.45 18.28 24.95
N GLY A 118 11.05 18.38 23.76
CA GLY A 118 12.51 18.41 23.56
C GLY A 118 13.16 19.77 23.35
N LEU A 119 12.40 20.87 23.29
CA LEU A 119 12.95 22.22 23.10
C LEU A 119 13.44 22.89 24.41
N GLY A 120 13.64 22.11 25.49
CA GLY A 120 13.90 22.63 26.84
C GLY A 120 15.35 22.73 27.30
N TRP A 121 16.35 22.43 26.46
CA TRP A 121 17.77 22.53 26.86
C TRP A 121 18.65 23.04 25.72
N VAL A 122 18.42 24.28 25.30
CA VAL A 122 19.50 25.12 24.77
C VAL A 122 19.82 26.12 25.89
N LYS A 123 20.93 25.88 26.57
CA LYS A 123 21.61 26.86 27.42
C LYS A 123 22.88 27.22 26.68
N GLU A 124 22.93 28.45 26.16
CA GLU A 124 23.98 29.45 26.39
C GLU A 124 23.60 30.77 25.70
#